data_AF-A0A926DAG0-F1
#
_entry.id   AF-A0A926DAG0-F1
#
_cell.length_a   1.000
_cell.length_b   1.000
_cell.length_c   1.000
_cell.angle_alpha   90.00
_cell.angle_beta   90.00
_cell.angle_gamma   90.00
#
_symmetry.space_group_name_H-M   'P 1'
#
loop_
_entity.id
_entity.type
_entity.pdbx_description
1 polymer ?
#
loop_
_entity_poly.entity_id
_entity_poly.type
_entity_poly.pdbx_seq_one_letter_code
_entity_poly.pdbx_strand_id
1 'polypeptide(L)' 'MPDNGAEKRVCCGCDTGVPFDMPVSERKYYEVGSGQFCGNCYIKLHIYPGESYSPERDKEMNLLLRLCRNDKE' A
#
# COMPACT_ATOMS: atom_id res chain seq x y z
N MET A 1 -17.72 15.09 -6.16
CA MET A 1 -16.41 15.55 -6.69
C MET A 1 -16.17 14.77 -7.97
N PRO A 2 -15.91 15.42 -9.12
CA PRO A 2 -15.69 14.70 -10.36
C PRO A 2 -14.44 13.82 -10.23
N ASP A 3 -14.48 12.63 -10.81
CA ASP A 3 -13.37 11.68 -10.82
C ASP A 3 -12.39 12.13 -11.91
N ASN A 4 -11.21 12.60 -11.51
CA ASN A 4 -10.25 13.25 -12.40
C ASN A 4 -9.46 12.25 -13.28
N GLY A 5 -9.84 10.96 -13.28
CA GLY A 5 -9.10 9.91 -13.99
C GLY A 5 -7.68 9.69 -13.44
N ALA A 6 -7.42 10.13 -12.21
CA ALA A 6 -6.16 9.93 -11.53
C ALA A 6 -6.19 8.64 -10.72
N GLU A 7 -5.07 7.91 -10.71
CA GLU A 7 -5.01 6.61 -10.04
C GLU A 7 -5.23 6.78 -8.52
N LYS A 8 -6.20 6.04 -7.97
CA LYS A 8 -6.51 6.05 -6.53
C LYS A 8 -5.49 5.15 -5.80
N ARG A 9 -4.86 5.68 -4.76
CA ARG A 9 -3.75 5.01 -4.04
C ARG A 9 -4.21 3.87 -3.16
N VAL A 10 -3.36 2.85 -3.05
CA VAL A 10 -3.56 1.68 -2.18
C VAL A 10 -3.49 2.01 -0.68
N CYS A 11 -2.60 2.92 -0.26
CA CYS A 11 -2.34 3.14 1.17
C CYS A 11 -3.20 4.21 1.87
N CYS A 12 -3.48 5.35 1.22
CA CYS A 12 -4.14 6.49 1.89
C CYS A 12 -5.36 7.02 1.14
N GLY A 13 -5.67 6.50 -0.05
CA GLY A 13 -6.79 6.95 -0.87
C GLY A 13 -6.68 8.37 -1.44
N CYS A 14 -5.60 9.11 -1.17
CA CYS A 14 -5.42 10.46 -1.72
C CYS A 14 -5.17 10.43 -3.24
N ASP A 15 -5.65 11.44 -3.96
CA ASP A 15 -5.36 11.63 -5.39
C ASP A 15 -3.84 11.73 -5.61
N THR A 16 -3.33 10.99 -6.60
CA THR A 16 -1.93 10.95 -7.00
C THR A 16 -1.47 12.15 -7.80
N GLY A 17 -2.40 12.83 -8.46
CA GLY A 17 -2.07 13.73 -9.55
C GLY A 17 -1.36 13.03 -10.71
N VAL A 18 -1.29 11.69 -10.71
CA VAL A 18 -0.69 10.90 -11.78
C VAL A 18 -1.82 10.49 -12.73
N PRO A 19 -1.79 10.97 -13.99
CA PRO A 19 -2.78 10.57 -14.99
C PRO A 19 -2.74 9.07 -15.24
N PHE A 20 -3.90 8.46 -15.43
CA PHE A 20 -4.01 7.02 -15.71
C PHE A 20 -3.20 6.59 -16.95
N ASP A 21 -3.11 7.44 -17.97
CA ASP A 21 -2.42 7.11 -19.22
C ASP A 21 -0.91 7.40 -19.18
N MET A 22 -0.37 7.92 -18.07
CA MET A 22 1.07 8.18 -17.94
C MET A 22 1.85 6.86 -17.99
N PRO A 23 2.90 6.72 -18.81
CA PRO A 23 3.72 5.52 -18.85
C PRO A 23 4.35 5.22 -17.49
N VAL A 24 4.36 3.95 -17.07
CA VAL A 24 4.91 3.53 -15.76
C VAL A 24 6.35 3.99 -15.56
N SER A 25 7.17 3.97 -16.62
CA SER A 25 8.57 4.42 -16.61
C SER A 25 8.74 5.90 -16.24
N GLU A 26 7.70 6.71 -16.40
CA GLU A 26 7.70 8.14 -16.11
C GLU A 26 7.05 8.48 -14.76
N ARG A 27 6.40 7.50 -14.12
CA ARG A 27 5.69 7.69 -12.87
C ARG A 27 6.66 7.74 -11.69
N LYS A 28 6.66 8.87 -10.98
CA LYS A 28 7.34 8.98 -9.69
C LYS A 28 6.56 8.20 -8.62
N TYR A 29 7.28 7.54 -7.71
CA TYR A 29 6.69 6.81 -6.58
C TYR A 29 5.77 5.65 -6.99
N TYR A 30 6.00 5.07 -8.17
CA TYR A 30 5.38 3.83 -8.59
C TYR A 30 6.27 2.65 -8.18
N GLU A 31 5.68 1.65 -7.54
CA GLU A 31 6.38 0.45 -7.12
C GLU A 31 5.85 -0.76 -7.86
N VAL A 32 6.74 -1.56 -8.44
CA VAL A 32 6.35 -2.75 -9.19
C VAL A 32 5.67 -3.74 -8.26
N GLY A 33 4.49 -4.24 -8.65
CA GLY A 33 3.68 -5.17 -7.86
C GLY A 33 2.81 -4.50 -6.78
N SER A 34 3.03 -3.22 -6.46
CA SER A 34 2.23 -2.49 -5.44
C SER A 34 1.44 -1.32 -6.02
N GLY A 35 1.86 -0.77 -7.17
CA GLY A 35 1.16 0.32 -7.86
C GLY A 35 1.62 1.72 -7.45
N GLN A 36 0.75 2.72 -7.62
CA GLN A 36 1.08 4.13 -7.42
C GLN A 36 0.93 4.61 -5.96
N PHE A 37 2.00 5.21 -5.40
CA PHE A 37 2.01 5.84 -4.07
C PHE A 37 2.07 7.37 -4.12
N CYS A 38 1.87 8.00 -2.95
CA CYS A 38 2.17 9.42 -2.71
C CYS A 38 3.56 9.60 -2.19
N GLY A 39 4.12 10.80 -2.39
CA GLY A 39 5.41 11.14 -1.82
C GLY A 39 5.48 10.76 -0.34
N ASN A 40 4.46 11.10 0.45
CA ASN A 40 4.44 10.76 1.88
C ASN A 40 4.37 9.24 2.15
N CYS A 41 3.52 8.49 1.44
CA CYS A 41 3.40 7.05 1.61
C CYS A 41 4.66 6.32 1.16
N TYR A 42 5.24 6.73 0.04
CA TYR A 42 6.49 6.21 -0.49
C TYR A 42 7.65 6.49 0.48
N ILE A 43 7.74 7.71 1.01
CA ILE A 43 8.75 8.07 2.02
C ILE A 43 8.57 7.23 3.29
N LYS A 44 7.35 7.05 3.79
CA LYS A 44 7.10 6.20 4.96
C LYS A 44 7.49 4.74 4.71
N LEU A 45 7.21 4.21 3.52
CA LEU A 45 7.55 2.84 3.15
C LEU A 45 9.07 2.61 3.00
N HIS A 46 9.78 3.54 2.35
CA HIS A 46 11.18 3.31 1.95
C HIS A 46 12.22 4.04 2.80
N ILE A 47 11.88 5.17 3.42
CA ILE A 47 12.84 6.00 4.19
C ILE A 47 12.68 5.78 5.69
N TYR A 48 11.45 5.54 6.16
CA TYR A 48 11.13 5.32 7.58
C TYR A 48 10.39 4.00 7.82
N PRO A 49 10.99 2.84 7.52
CA PRO A 49 10.34 1.54 7.72
C PRO A 49 10.00 1.24 9.20
N GLY A 50 10.50 2.05 10.15
CA GLY A 50 10.43 1.83 11.59
C GLY A 50 9.06 2.01 12.24
N GLU A 51 8.04 2.54 11.57
CA GLU A 51 6.69 2.73 12.16
C GLU A 51 5.65 1.66 11.76
N SER A 52 6.00 0.71 10.88
CA SER A 52 5.05 -0.30 10.40
C SER A 52 5.18 -1.69 11.06
N TYR A 53 6.31 -1.96 11.72
CA TYR A 53 6.51 -3.18 12.49
C TYR A 53 6.12 -2.94 13.94
N SER A 54 4.99 -3.51 14.35
CA SER A 54 4.60 -3.63 15.75
C SER A 54 4.55 -5.13 16.08
N PRO A 55 5.21 -5.58 17.16
CA PRO A 55 5.16 -6.98 17.58
C PRO A 55 3.72 -7.44 17.91
N GLU A 56 2.79 -6.52 18.15
CA GLU A 56 1.37 -6.80 18.32
C GLU A 56 0.73 -7.27 17.00
N ARG A 57 1.06 -6.65 15.86
CA ARG A 57 0.52 -7.08 14.55
C ARG A 57 1.00 -8.46 14.11
N ASP A 58 2.23 -8.82 14.49
CA ASP A 58 2.75 -10.16 14.22
C ASP A 58 2.01 -11.23 15.05
N LYS A 59 1.67 -10.93 16.30
CA LYS A 59 0.84 -11.80 17.15
C LYS A 59 -0.56 -11.97 16.56
N GLU A 60 -1.19 -10.89 16.10
CA GLU A 60 -2.51 -10.94 15.44
C GLU A 60 -2.48 -11.76 14.16
N MET A 61 -1.49 -11.54 13.28
CA MET A 61 -1.32 -12.33 12.05
C MET A 61 -1.12 -13.81 12.35
N ASN A 62 -0.26 -14.15 13.31
CA ASN A 62 -0.04 -15.54 13.72
C ASN A 62 -1.30 -16.19 14.31
N LEU A 63 -2.12 -15.44 15.05
CA LEU A 63 -3.39 -15.92 15.56
C LEU A 63 -4.36 -16.23 14.41
N LEU A 64 -4.51 -15.33 13.44
CA LEU A 64 -5.36 -15.54 12.26
C LEU A 64 -4.93 -16.77 11.46
N LEU A 65 -3.62 -16.94 11.23
CA LEU A 65 -3.07 -18.11 10.54
C LEU A 65 -3.37 -19.43 11.28
N ARG A 66 -3.38 -19.41 12.62
CA ARG A 66 -3.75 -20.58 13.43
C ARG A 66 -5.23 -20.90 13.31
N LEU A 67 -6.09 -19.89 13.40
CA LEU A 67 -7.54 -20.07 13.25
C LEU A 67 -7.90 -20.67 11.88
N CYS A 68 -7.30 -20.17 10.80
CA CYS A 68 -7.51 -20.74 9.45
C CYS A 68 -7.02 -22.20 9.29
N ARG A 69 -6.07 -22.65 10.12
CA ARG A 69 -5.58 -24.04 10.09
C ARG A 69 -6.46 -24.99 10.89
N ASN A 70 -7.17 -24.49 11.89
CA ASN A 70 -8.02 -25.30 12.77
C ASN A 70 -9.45 -25.51 12.22
N ASP A 71 -9.84 -24.79 11.16
CA ASP A 71 -11.13 -24.93 10.46
C ASP A 71 -11.23 -26.18 9.55
N LYS A 72 -10.31 -27.14 9.69
CA LYS A 72 -10.22 -28.36 8.86
C LYS A 72 -10.48 -29.67 9.61
N GLU A 73 -11.00 -29.63 10.84
CA GLU A 73 -11.48 -30.82 11.57
C GLU A 73 -13.00 -30.98 11.49
#